data_AF-A0A9P5UTP4-F1
#
_entry.id   AF-A0A9P5UTP4-F1
#
_cell.length_a   1.000
_cell.length_b   1.000
_cell.length_c   1.000
_cell.angle_alpha   90.00
_cell.angle_beta   90.00
_cell.angle_gamma   90.00
#
_symmetry.space_group_name_H-M   'P 1'
#
loop_
_entity.id
_entity.type
_entity.pdbx_description
1 polymer ?
#
loop_
_entity_poly.entity_id
_entity_poly.type
_entity_poly.pdbx_seq_one_letter_code
_entity_poly.pdbx_strand_id
1 'polypeptide(L)'
;QVSIDAIPEDKEEQSRIRWLTIRVVEEFIADKFKTSDEIAEAALLGPFLDQEDHRKLVNCVVADFESAKLLDVELLQGMVQLLECAGPDYLVPDDLVRIVVVLCTRLQETHQ
;
A
#
# COMPACT_ATOMS: atom_id res chain seq x y z
N GLN A 1 -16.15 8.64 -10.60
CA GLN A 1 -14.86 9.09 -10.02
C GLN A 1 -15.09 10.49 -9.50
N VAL A 2 -15.18 10.65 -8.18
CA VAL A 2 -15.19 11.97 -7.55
C VAL A 2 -13.72 12.33 -7.37
N SER A 3 -13.24 13.29 -8.16
CA SER A 3 -11.89 13.83 -8.01
C SER A 3 -11.83 14.60 -6.69
N ILE A 4 -10.77 14.40 -5.91
CA ILE A 4 -10.51 15.15 -4.66
C ILE A 4 -10.19 16.64 -4.96
N ASP A 5 -10.13 17.03 -6.23
CA ASP A 5 -9.99 18.42 -6.70
C ASP A 5 -11.20 19.32 -6.40
N ALA A 6 -12.28 18.79 -5.83
CA ALA A 6 -13.48 19.57 -5.47
C ALA A 6 -13.52 20.01 -3.98
N ILE A 7 -12.40 19.92 -3.26
CA ILE A 7 -12.27 20.43 -1.90
C ILE A 7 -11.80 21.88 -1.99
N PRO A 8 -12.48 22.85 -1.34
CA PRO A 8 -12.13 24.27 -1.43
C PRO A 8 -10.64 24.51 -1.14
N GLU A 9 -10.07 25.62 -1.61
CA GLU A 9 -8.69 26.09 -1.35
C GLU A 9 -8.38 26.37 0.15
N ASP A 10 -9.11 25.73 1.07
CA ASP A 10 -8.87 25.78 2.50
C ASP A 10 -7.71 24.84 2.86
N LYS A 11 -6.54 25.45 3.06
CA LYS A 11 -5.33 24.78 3.51
C LYS A 11 -5.52 24.03 4.82
N GLU A 12 -6.41 24.49 5.70
CA GLU A 12 -6.70 23.82 6.97
C GLU A 12 -7.46 22.52 6.73
N GLU A 13 -8.45 22.53 5.83
CA GLU A 13 -9.20 21.35 5.44
C GLU A 13 -8.30 20.31 4.74
N GLN A 14 -7.44 20.74 3.82
CA GLN A 14 -6.46 19.85 3.18
C GLN A 14 -5.49 19.24 4.19
N SER A 15 -5.00 20.03 5.15
CA SER A 15 -4.11 19.56 6.21
C SER A 15 -4.80 18.53 7.11
N ARG A 16 -6.07 18.77 7.45
CA ARG A 16 -6.88 17.84 8.24
C ARG A 16 -7.13 16.53 7.52
N ILE A 17 -7.43 16.58 6.21
CA ILE A 17 -7.61 15.37 5.39
C ILE A 17 -6.32 14.58 5.31
N ARG A 18 -5.18 15.24 5.06
CA ARG A 18 -3.87 14.58 5.05
C ARG A 18 -3.58 13.90 6.39
N TRP A 19 -3.84 14.59 7.49
CA TRP A 19 -3.68 14.03 8.83
C TRP A 19 -4.58 12.80 9.05
N LEU A 20 -5.86 12.87 8.67
CA LEU A 20 -6.78 11.73 8.76
C LEU A 20 -6.31 10.54 7.91
N THR A 21 -5.85 10.78 6.68
CA THR A 21 -5.31 9.74 5.80
C THR A 21 -4.12 9.03 6.44
N ILE A 22 -3.17 9.79 7.00
CA ILE A 22 -2.01 9.21 7.70
C ILE A 22 -2.48 8.36 8.89
N ARG A 23 -3.44 8.85 9.69
CA ARG A 23 -4.01 8.08 10.81
C ARG A 23 -4.64 6.77 10.36
N VAL A 24 -5.40 6.76 9.27
CA VAL A 24 -5.98 5.53 8.72
C VAL A 24 -4.90 4.53 8.31
N VAL A 25 -3.85 5.00 7.63
CA VAL A 25 -2.72 4.15 7.23
C VAL A 25 -1.94 3.62 8.43
N GLU A 26 -1.73 4.43 9.47
CA GLU A 26 -1.08 3.99 10.71
C GLU A 26 -1.86 2.87 11.40
N GLU A 27 -3.18 3.02 11.52
CA GLU A 27 -4.05 1.99 12.11
C GLU A 27 -4.06 0.72 11.25
N PHE A 28 -4.13 0.87 9.93
CA PHE A 28 -4.02 -0.25 9.00
C PHE A 28 -2.69 -0.99 9.17
N ILE A 29 -1.55 -0.29 9.22
CA ILE A 29 -0.22 -0.91 9.40
C ILE A 29 -0.13 -1.64 10.75
N ALA A 30 -0.75 -1.10 11.79
CA ALA A 30 -0.75 -1.69 13.13
C ALA A 30 -1.60 -2.97 13.21
N ASP A 31 -2.58 -3.14 12.32
CA ASP A 31 -3.39 -4.35 12.26
C ASP A 31 -2.59 -5.55 11.72
N LYS A 32 -2.65 -6.67 12.46
CA LYS A 32 -1.98 -7.92 12.09
C LYS A 32 -2.85 -8.83 11.22
N PHE A 33 -4.16 -8.60 11.19
CA PHE A 33 -5.12 -9.47 10.52
C PHE A 33 -5.88 -8.67 9.47
N LYS A 34 -5.18 -8.35 8.39
CA LYS A 34 -5.76 -7.61 7.28
C LYS A 34 -6.39 -8.58 6.30
N THR A 35 -7.62 -8.28 5.93
CA THR A 35 -8.27 -8.88 4.77
C THR A 35 -7.69 -8.26 3.51
N SER A 36 -7.79 -8.98 2.41
CA SER A 36 -7.29 -8.48 1.14
C SER A 36 -8.08 -7.26 0.62
N ASP A 37 -9.36 -7.15 0.97
CA ASP A 37 -10.18 -5.96 0.74
C ASP A 37 -9.64 -4.72 1.47
N GLU A 38 -9.28 -4.85 2.75
CA GLU A 38 -8.69 -3.74 3.54
C GLU A 38 -7.36 -3.27 2.94
N ILE A 39 -6.59 -4.18 2.34
CA ILE A 39 -5.32 -3.85 1.68
C ILE A 39 -5.57 -3.06 0.40
N ALA A 40 -6.56 -3.45 -0.39
CA ALA A 40 -6.97 -2.69 -1.57
C ALA A 40 -7.47 -1.28 -1.17
N GLU A 41 -8.21 -1.16 -0.07
CA GLU A 41 -8.64 0.15 0.44
C GLU A 41 -7.47 1.02 0.89
N ALA A 42 -6.50 0.46 1.62
CA ALA A 42 -5.30 1.19 2.03
C ALA A 42 -4.45 1.63 0.82
N ALA A 43 -4.40 0.81 -0.25
CA ALA A 43 -3.68 1.14 -1.47
C ALA A 43 -4.23 2.41 -2.16
N LEU A 44 -5.55 2.65 -2.09
CA LEU A 44 -6.19 3.86 -2.62
C LEU A 44 -5.72 5.15 -1.95
N LEU A 45 -5.16 5.05 -0.73
CA LEU A 45 -4.61 6.19 -0.01
C LEU A 45 -3.20 6.56 -0.47
N GLY A 46 -2.52 5.68 -1.21
CA GLY A 46 -1.15 5.83 -1.70
C GLY A 46 -0.81 7.21 -2.29
N PRO A 47 -1.63 7.79 -3.19
CA PRO A 47 -1.38 9.11 -3.78
C PRO A 47 -1.35 10.29 -2.79
N PHE A 48 -1.87 10.11 -1.58
CA PHE A 48 -1.97 11.17 -0.56
C PHE A 48 -0.89 11.07 0.51
N LEU A 49 -0.06 10.03 0.46
CA LEU A 49 1.03 9.80 1.40
C LEU A 49 2.29 10.52 0.93
N ASP A 50 3.13 10.97 1.87
CA ASP A 50 4.51 11.28 1.52
C ASP A 50 5.33 10.00 1.37
N GLN A 51 6.58 10.19 0.97
CA GLN A 51 7.55 9.13 0.78
C GLN A 51 7.70 8.23 2.01
N GLU A 52 7.67 8.78 3.22
CA GLU A 52 7.90 7.98 4.42
C GLU A 52 6.72 7.05 4.67
N ASP A 53 5.50 7.60 4.67
CA ASP A 53 4.29 6.83 4.96
C ASP A 53 3.94 5.87 3.81
N HIS A 54 4.19 6.26 2.55
CA HIS A 54 4.06 5.37 1.40
C HIS A 54 4.99 4.17 1.54
N ARG A 55 6.26 4.39 1.93
CA ARG A 55 7.22 3.30 2.13
C ARG A 55 6.86 2.41 3.30
N LYS A 56 6.30 2.94 4.39
CA LYS A 56 5.79 2.10 5.49
C LYS A 56 4.68 1.18 5.00
N LEU A 57 3.76 1.71 4.18
CA LEU A 57 2.65 0.95 3.62
C LEU A 57 3.13 -0.14 2.65
N VAL A 58 4.06 0.17 1.73
CA VAL A 58 4.68 -0.83 0.84
C VAL A 58 5.34 -1.95 1.65
N ASN A 59 6.15 -1.60 2.66
CA ASN A 59 6.82 -2.59 3.50
C ASN A 59 5.82 -3.48 4.26
N CYS A 60 4.71 -2.91 4.72
CA CYS A 60 3.64 -3.66 5.36
C CYS A 60 3.02 -4.69 4.40
N VAL A 61 2.65 -4.28 3.18
CA VAL A 61 2.04 -5.20 2.21
C VAL A 61 3.03 -6.27 1.75
N VAL A 62 4.33 -5.94 1.59
CA VAL A 62 5.38 -6.94 1.31
C VAL A 62 5.49 -7.96 2.45
N ALA A 63 5.46 -7.52 3.71
CA ALA A 63 5.50 -8.42 4.86
C ALA A 63 4.26 -9.33 4.93
N ASP A 64 3.08 -8.81 4.56
CA ASP A 64 1.86 -9.60 4.48
C ASP A 64 2.01 -10.70 3.40
N PHE A 65 2.60 -10.38 2.25
CA PHE A 65 2.99 -11.35 1.20
C PHE A 65 4.01 -12.41 1.67
N GLU A 66 5.00 -11.99 2.45
CA GLU A 66 5.97 -12.89 3.08
C GLU A 66 5.32 -13.82 4.10
N SER A 67 4.14 -13.50 4.62
CA SER A 67 3.40 -14.33 5.59
C SER A 67 2.27 -15.16 4.97
N ALA A 68 1.79 -14.78 3.79
CA ALA A 68 0.68 -15.42 3.10
C ALA A 68 1.00 -16.89 2.75
N LYS A 69 0.03 -17.80 2.93
CA LYS A 69 0.20 -19.24 2.63
C LYS A 69 0.12 -19.56 1.14
N LEU A 70 -0.57 -18.74 0.39
CA LEU A 70 -0.80 -18.87 -1.04
C LEU A 70 -0.63 -17.49 -1.67
N LEU A 71 -0.46 -17.46 -2.99
CA LEU A 71 -0.53 -16.23 -3.74
C LEU A 71 -1.99 -15.72 -3.74
N ASP A 72 -2.24 -14.68 -2.95
CA ASP A 72 -3.52 -13.99 -2.84
C ASP A 72 -3.65 -12.94 -3.95
N VAL A 73 -4.73 -12.99 -4.73
CA VAL A 73 -4.91 -12.17 -5.93
C VAL A 73 -5.23 -10.74 -5.57
N GLU A 74 -6.03 -10.54 -4.55
CA GLU A 74 -6.43 -9.23 -4.04
C GLU A 74 -5.23 -8.52 -3.39
N LEU A 75 -4.38 -9.26 -2.66
CA LEU A 75 -3.10 -8.76 -2.14
C LEU A 75 -2.15 -8.33 -3.29
N LEU A 76 -2.11 -9.09 -4.38
CA LEU A 76 -1.34 -8.75 -5.58
C LEU A 76 -1.87 -7.48 -6.25
N GLN A 77 -3.19 -7.34 -6.34
CA GLN A 77 -3.81 -6.16 -6.89
C GLN A 77 -3.54 -4.91 -6.04
N GLY A 78 -3.61 -5.04 -4.70
CA GLY A 78 -3.25 -3.95 -3.78
C GLY A 78 -1.79 -3.53 -3.92
N MET A 79 -0.86 -4.49 -4.09
CA MET A 79 0.55 -4.19 -4.34
C MET A 79 0.76 -3.45 -5.66
N VAL A 80 0.12 -3.90 -6.75
CA VAL A 80 0.22 -3.21 -8.05
C VAL A 80 -0.23 -1.76 -7.92
N GLN A 81 -1.38 -1.52 -7.26
CA GLN A 81 -1.89 -0.16 -7.05
C GLN A 81 -0.92 0.72 -6.24
N LEU A 82 -0.30 0.17 -5.19
CA LEU A 82 0.69 0.90 -4.39
C LEU A 82 1.92 1.31 -5.18
N LEU A 83 2.41 0.41 -6.05
CA LEU A 83 3.56 0.67 -6.91
C LEU A 83 3.22 1.71 -8.00
N GLU A 84 2.01 1.63 -8.58
CA GLU A 84 1.55 2.58 -9.60
C GLU A 84 1.33 4.00 -9.05
N CYS A 85 0.92 4.10 -7.77
CA CYS A 85 0.71 5.39 -7.09
C CYS A 85 2.00 6.02 -6.55
N ALA A 86 3.13 5.32 -6.64
CA ALA A 86 4.39 5.79 -6.07
C ALA A 86 4.91 7.03 -6.81
N GLY A 87 5.22 8.09 -6.07
CA GLY A 87 5.92 9.25 -6.60
C GLY A 87 7.35 8.92 -7.04
N PRO A 88 8.00 9.80 -7.81
CA PRO A 88 9.42 9.68 -8.10
C PRO A 88 10.22 9.50 -6.80
N ASP A 89 11.16 8.55 -6.79
CA ASP A 89 12.01 8.20 -5.65
C ASP A 89 11.31 7.57 -4.42
N TYR A 90 10.01 7.25 -4.50
CA TYR A 90 9.31 6.60 -3.38
C TYR A 90 9.70 5.13 -3.25
N LEU A 91 9.95 4.47 -4.37
CA LEU A 91 10.43 3.08 -4.42
C LEU A 91 11.95 3.07 -4.49
N VAL A 92 12.59 2.28 -3.63
CA VAL A 92 14.03 2.00 -3.71
C VAL A 92 14.28 0.69 -4.45
N PRO A 93 15.46 0.50 -5.08
CA PRO A 93 15.75 -0.71 -5.85
C PRO A 93 15.54 -2.03 -5.08
N ASP A 94 15.78 -2.00 -3.77
CA ASP A 94 15.59 -3.16 -2.88
C ASP A 94 14.12 -3.58 -2.77
N ASP A 95 13.17 -2.63 -2.84
CA ASP A 95 11.73 -2.92 -2.72
C ASP A 95 11.28 -3.84 -3.86
N LEU A 96 11.68 -3.55 -5.10
CA LEU A 96 11.33 -4.36 -6.27
C LEU A 96 11.97 -5.74 -6.22
N VAL A 97 13.23 -5.84 -5.80
CA VAL A 97 13.91 -7.13 -5.64
C VAL A 97 13.17 -7.98 -4.62
N ARG A 98 12.83 -7.41 -3.47
CA ARG A 98 12.12 -8.11 -2.41
C ARG A 98 10.75 -8.59 -2.87
N ILE A 99 9.96 -7.74 -3.54
CA ILE A 99 8.66 -8.12 -4.11
C ILE A 99 8.79 -9.30 -5.08
N VAL A 100 9.73 -9.22 -6.03
CA VAL A 100 9.94 -10.29 -7.03
C VAL A 100 10.34 -11.60 -6.36
N VAL A 101 11.23 -11.56 -5.37
CA VAL A 101 11.67 -12.75 -4.62
C VAL A 101 10.50 -13.41 -3.92
N VAL A 102 9.64 -12.62 -3.27
CA VAL A 102 8.47 -13.16 -2.54
C VAL A 102 7.46 -13.77 -3.52
N LEU A 103 7.15 -13.08 -4.62
CA LEU A 103 6.25 -13.60 -5.66
C LEU A 103 6.76 -14.91 -6.26
N CYS A 104 8.05 -14.97 -6.62
CA CYS A 104 8.67 -16.20 -7.14
C CYS A 104 8.58 -17.36 -6.14
N THR A 105 8.84 -17.09 -4.86
CA THR A 105 8.76 -18.09 -3.79
C THR A 105 7.33 -18.63 -3.67
N ARG A 106 6.33 -17.75 -3.59
CA ARG A 106 4.92 -18.13 -3.45
C ARG A 106 4.37 -18.86 -4.67
N LEU A 107 4.80 -18.46 -5.87
CA LEU A 107 4.45 -19.19 -7.10
C LEU A 107 5.03 -20.61 -7.08
N GLN A 108 6.28 -20.78 -6.68
CA GLN A 108 6.91 -22.10 -6.59
C GLN A 108 6.21 -23.01 -5.57
N GLU A 109 5.88 -22.48 -4.40
CA GLU A 109 5.18 -23.24 -3.34
C GLU A 109 3.75 -23.59 -3.70
N THR A 110 3.04 -22.73 -4.45
CA THR A 110 1.66 -23.00 -4.89
C THR A 110 1.61 -24.18 -5.90
N HIS A 111 2.71 -24.43 -6.62
CA HIS A 111 2.80 -25.48 -7.64
C HIS A 111 3.43 -26.79 -7.14
N GLN A 112 3.91 -26.86 -5.90
CA GLN A 112 4.41 -28.09 -5.26
C GLN A 112 3.29 -28.83 -4.52
#